data_AF-A0A1X9YQP5-F1
#
_entry.id   AF-A0A1X9YQP5-F1
#
_cell.length_a   1.000
_cell.length_b   1.000
_cell.length_c   1.000
_cell.angle_alpha   90.00
_cell.angle_beta   90.00
_cell.angle_gamma   90.00
#
_symmetry.space_group_name_H-M   'P 1'
#
loop_
_entity.id
_entity.type
_entity.pdbx_description
1 polymer ?
#
loop_
_entity_poly.entity_id
_entity_poly.type
_entity_poly.pdbx_seq_one_letter_code
_entity_poly.pdbx_strand_id
1 'polypeptide(L)'
;MLIQNQGFYLEGFDFPAFTLNHGEMVRFWVEAAPQSQTATNGSWVANKVIASMQTSLPGGEKIRLSPARVRRSFFDFIQPITLEGYLRSRLNLATPAIYERLSFFSLAPQWKLKDLGYAHQKIFAIICAFQRGSIVCYDYYGLAPESEAQLTNYVKAELGLGKSAVSFDDLSYKPENPDTERITNLDIRQRR
;
A
#
# COMPACT_ATOMS: atom_id res chain seq x y z
N MET A 1 -0.79 -1.78 -20.40
CA MET A 1 -1.26 -2.86 -19.52
C MET A 1 -0.07 -3.37 -18.73
N LEU A 2 -0.18 -3.43 -17.40
CA LEU A 2 0.92 -3.78 -16.48
C LEU A 2 0.80 -5.22 -15.97
N ILE A 3 -0.40 -5.61 -15.52
CA ILE A 3 -0.68 -6.96 -15.02
C ILE A 3 -1.95 -7.45 -15.71
N GLN A 4 -1.94 -8.71 -16.14
CA GLN A 4 -3.14 -9.44 -16.50
C GLN A 4 -3.14 -10.76 -15.75
N ASN A 5 -4.22 -11.04 -15.04
CA ASN A 5 -4.37 -12.26 -14.26
C ASN A 5 -5.72 -12.92 -14.62
N GLN A 6 -5.71 -14.23 -14.84
CA GLN A 6 -6.89 -15.00 -15.26
C GLN A 6 -7.77 -15.46 -14.09
N GLY A 7 -7.49 -14.98 -12.88
CA GLY A 7 -8.01 -15.53 -11.65
C GLY A 7 -7.24 -16.77 -11.24
N PHE A 8 -7.20 -17.05 -9.94
CA PHE A 8 -6.53 -18.22 -9.39
C PHE A 8 -7.09 -18.58 -8.02
N TYR A 9 -6.84 -19.82 -7.61
CA TYR A 9 -7.10 -20.27 -6.26
C TYR A 9 -5.80 -20.22 -5.46
N LEU A 10 -5.85 -19.68 -4.24
CA LEU A 10 -4.71 -19.62 -3.35
C LEU A 10 -5.17 -19.83 -1.91
N GLU A 11 -4.75 -20.95 -1.32
CA GLU A 11 -4.83 -21.19 0.13
C GLU A 11 -6.25 -20.99 0.71
N GLY A 12 -7.28 -21.52 0.03
CA GLY A 12 -8.67 -21.38 0.47
C GLY A 12 -9.41 -20.18 -0.11
N PHE A 13 -8.76 -19.30 -0.86
CA PHE A 13 -9.36 -18.10 -1.42
C PHE A 13 -9.45 -18.14 -2.95
N ASP A 14 -10.59 -17.69 -3.48
CA ASP A 14 -10.77 -17.48 -4.91
C ASP A 14 -10.43 -16.02 -5.27
N PHE A 15 -9.42 -15.86 -6.11
CA PHE A 15 -9.01 -14.57 -6.68
C PHE A 15 -9.68 -14.37 -8.03
N PRO A 16 -10.46 -13.28 -8.21
CA PRO A 16 -11.07 -13.00 -9.50
C PRO A 16 -10.00 -12.60 -10.53
N ALA A 17 -10.34 -12.80 -11.81
CA ALA A 17 -9.54 -12.27 -12.90
C ALA A 17 -9.50 -10.74 -12.85
N PHE A 18 -8.36 -10.16 -13.21
CA PHE A 18 -8.20 -8.71 -13.21
C PHE A 18 -7.10 -8.25 -14.16
N THR A 19 -7.17 -6.96 -14.49
CA THR A 19 -6.14 -6.25 -15.23
C THR A 19 -5.75 -5.01 -14.44
N LEU A 20 -4.45 -4.69 -14.43
CA LEU A 20 -3.93 -3.43 -13.92
C LEU A 20 -3.34 -2.63 -15.08
N ASN A 21 -3.80 -1.41 -15.31
CA ASN A 21 -3.15 -0.48 -16.25
C ASN A 21 -2.35 0.61 -15.51
N HIS A 22 -1.62 1.40 -16.29
CA HIS A 22 -0.93 2.59 -15.77
C HIS A 22 -1.96 3.59 -15.25
N GLY A 23 -1.70 4.20 -14.08
CA GLY A 23 -2.59 5.20 -13.51
C GLY A 23 -3.86 4.65 -12.88
N GLU A 24 -3.88 3.34 -12.57
CA GLU A 24 -5.01 2.63 -11.97
C GLU A 24 -4.59 1.87 -10.70
N MET A 25 -5.57 1.58 -9.85
CA MET A 25 -5.45 0.70 -8.70
C MET A 25 -6.42 -0.47 -8.79
N VAL A 26 -5.97 -1.64 -8.36
CA VAL A 26 -6.84 -2.74 -7.96
C VAL A 26 -6.89 -2.78 -6.43
N ARG A 27 -8.07 -2.61 -5.84
CA ARG A 27 -8.31 -2.77 -4.40
C ARG A 27 -9.04 -4.08 -4.15
N PHE A 28 -8.37 -4.96 -3.44
CA PHE A 28 -8.89 -6.26 -3.04
C PHE A 28 -9.54 -6.18 -1.66
N TRP A 29 -10.82 -6.51 -1.59
CA TRP A 29 -11.59 -6.63 -0.37
C TRP A 29 -11.62 -8.09 0.07
N VAL A 30 -10.84 -8.43 1.10
CA VAL A 30 -10.55 -9.79 1.52
C VAL A 30 -11.53 -10.22 2.62
N GLU A 31 -12.26 -11.32 2.39
CA GLU A 31 -13.09 -11.95 3.42
C GLU A 31 -12.20 -12.43 4.58
N ALA A 32 -12.53 -11.99 5.80
CA ALA A 32 -11.81 -12.44 6.99
C ALA A 32 -11.99 -13.96 7.17
N ALA A 33 -10.87 -14.69 7.30
CA ALA A 33 -10.92 -16.11 7.60
C ALA A 33 -11.31 -16.35 9.07
N PRO A 34 -12.42 -17.05 9.37
CA PRO A 34 -12.67 -17.51 10.71
C PRO A 34 -11.75 -18.71 11.02
N GLN A 35 -10.98 -18.58 12.11
CA GLN A 35 -10.41 -19.65 12.96
C GLN A 35 -9.10 -20.35 12.53
N SER A 36 -8.01 -20.01 13.23
CA SER A 36 -7.36 -20.85 14.25
C SER A 36 -6.30 -19.99 14.97
N GLN A 37 -5.73 -20.46 16.08
CA GLN A 37 -4.91 -19.72 17.05
C GLN A 37 -3.59 -19.10 16.54
N THR A 38 -3.40 -18.98 15.23
CA THR A 38 -2.24 -18.36 14.60
C THR A 38 -2.71 -17.26 13.66
N ALA A 39 -2.43 -16.01 14.04
CA ALA A 39 -2.80 -14.78 13.36
C ALA A 39 -2.51 -14.80 11.84
N THR A 40 -3.49 -15.23 11.03
CA THR A 40 -3.56 -14.93 9.60
C THR A 40 -4.00 -13.48 9.44
N ASN A 41 -3.11 -12.55 9.81
CA ASN A 41 -3.29 -11.14 9.52
C ASN A 41 -3.43 -10.97 7.99
N GLY A 42 -4.32 -10.10 7.51
CA GLY A 42 -4.51 -9.86 6.07
C GLY A 42 -3.22 -9.50 5.30
N SER A 43 -2.15 -9.10 6.00
CA SER A 43 -0.79 -8.99 5.46
C SER A 43 -0.22 -10.29 4.86
N TRP A 44 -0.60 -11.48 5.35
CA TRP A 44 -0.11 -12.76 4.84
C TRP A 44 -0.70 -13.08 3.48
N VAL A 45 -2.02 -12.93 3.32
CA VAL A 45 -2.71 -13.08 2.04
C VAL A 45 -2.14 -12.08 1.04
N ALA A 46 -2.00 -10.80 1.42
CA ALA A 46 -1.37 -9.78 0.59
C ALA A 46 0.03 -10.20 0.09
N ASN A 47 0.90 -10.68 0.98
CA ASN A 47 2.25 -11.12 0.63
C ASN A 47 2.26 -12.32 -0.35
N LYS A 48 1.37 -13.29 -0.15
CA LYS A 48 1.26 -14.48 -1.01
C LYS A 48 0.73 -14.13 -2.40
N VAL A 49 -0.22 -13.20 -2.47
CA VAL A 49 -0.77 -12.68 -3.73
C VAL A 49 0.27 -11.88 -4.48
N ILE A 50 1.07 -11.07 -3.80
CA ILE A 50 2.19 -10.34 -4.44
C ILE A 50 3.21 -11.32 -5.00
N ALA A 51 3.54 -12.38 -4.25
CA ALA A 51 4.46 -13.40 -4.73
C ALA A 51 3.94 -14.09 -6.02
N SER A 52 2.64 -14.39 -6.10
CA SER A 52 2.04 -14.97 -7.31
C SER A 52 1.91 -13.96 -8.47
N MET A 53 1.75 -12.67 -8.18
CA MET A 53 1.70 -11.61 -9.19
C MET A 53 3.08 -11.27 -9.77
N GLN A 54 4.14 -11.32 -8.95
CA GLN A 54 5.50 -10.94 -9.36
C GLN A 54 6.06 -11.83 -10.48
N THR A 55 5.64 -13.09 -10.57
CA THR A 55 6.07 -14.00 -11.65
C THR A 55 5.40 -13.71 -13.00
N SER A 56 4.38 -12.84 -13.02
CA SER A 56 3.49 -12.65 -14.17
C SER A 56 3.67 -11.28 -14.84
N LEU A 57 4.63 -10.47 -14.39
CA LEU A 57 4.88 -9.11 -14.92
C LEU A 57 5.71 -9.16 -16.22
N PRO A 58 5.18 -8.70 -17.36
CA PRO A 58 6.00 -8.51 -18.57
C PRO A 58 6.98 -7.33 -18.36
N GLY A 59 8.19 -7.43 -18.93
CA GLY A 59 9.08 -6.27 -19.09
C GLY A 59 9.92 -5.85 -17.86
N GLY A 60 10.01 -6.67 -16.82
CA GLY A 60 10.92 -6.42 -15.69
C GLY A 60 10.47 -5.33 -14.70
N GLU A 61 9.26 -4.79 -14.86
CA GLU A 61 8.61 -4.00 -13.81
C GLU A 61 8.45 -4.85 -12.54
N LYS A 62 8.67 -4.23 -11.38
CA LYS A 62 8.59 -4.91 -10.09
C LYS A 62 7.57 -4.23 -9.21
N ILE A 63 6.58 -5.01 -8.76
CA ILE A 63 5.68 -4.59 -7.69
C ILE A 63 6.51 -4.35 -6.43
N ARG A 64 6.50 -3.09 -5.96
CA ARG A 64 7.15 -2.70 -4.72
C ARG A 64 6.18 -2.87 -3.57
N LEU A 65 6.42 -3.88 -2.75
CA LEU A 65 5.71 -4.03 -1.48
C LEU A 65 6.13 -2.91 -0.51
N SER A 66 5.14 -2.20 0.01
CA SER A 66 5.31 -1.27 1.12
C SER A 66 5.43 -2.06 2.43
N PRO A 67 6.51 -1.89 3.20
CA PRO A 67 6.58 -2.48 4.53
C PRO A 67 5.67 -1.70 5.49
N ALA A 68 5.36 -2.29 6.65
CA ALA A 68 4.64 -1.59 7.73
C ALA A 68 5.45 -0.42 8.33
N ARG A 69 6.79 -0.43 8.17
CA ARG A 69 7.69 0.63 8.61
C ARG A 69 8.93 0.70 7.73
N VAL A 70 9.48 1.90 7.54
CA VAL A 70 10.74 2.08 6.83
C VAL A 70 11.91 1.51 7.64
N ARG A 71 12.92 0.95 6.95
CA ARG A 71 14.14 0.47 7.59
C ARG A 71 14.96 1.65 8.10
N ARG A 72 15.28 1.63 9.39
CA ARG A 72 16.19 2.59 10.04
C ARG A 72 17.62 2.09 9.97
N SER A 73 18.56 3.00 9.73
CA SER A 73 19.98 2.74 9.85
C SER A 73 20.42 2.73 11.32
N PHE A 74 21.57 2.14 11.63
CA PHE A 74 22.13 2.18 12.99
C PHE A 74 22.37 3.63 13.46
N PHE A 75 22.81 4.50 12.55
CA PHE A 75 22.99 5.93 12.84
C PHE A 75 21.67 6.64 13.20
N ASP A 76 20.53 6.18 12.67
CA ASP A 76 19.22 6.77 12.98
C ASP A 76 18.80 6.52 14.45
N PHE A 77 19.48 5.60 15.17
CA PHE A 77 19.27 5.42 16.61
C PHE A 77 20.05 6.45 17.42
N ILE A 78 21.25 6.81 16.97
CA ILE A 78 22.13 7.79 17.63
C ILE A 78 21.63 9.21 17.34
N GLN A 79 21.31 9.49 16.08
CA GLN A 79 20.75 10.77 15.64
C GLN A 79 19.45 10.52 14.89
N PRO A 80 18.30 10.57 15.59
CA PRO A 80 17.00 10.31 14.99
C PRO A 80 16.70 11.23 13.81
N ILE A 81 16.54 10.63 12.64
CA ILE A 81 16.23 11.34 11.40
C ILE A 81 14.77 11.81 11.40
N THR A 82 14.55 13.03 10.90
CA THR A 82 13.20 13.58 10.69
C THR A 82 12.56 13.02 9.43
N LEU A 83 11.24 13.19 9.26
CA LEU A 83 10.54 12.78 8.04
C LEU A 83 11.13 13.49 6.82
N GLU A 84 11.30 14.81 6.92
CA GLU A 84 11.94 15.61 5.89
C GLU A 84 13.37 15.14 5.60
N GLY A 85 14.16 14.93 6.65
CA GLY A 85 15.54 14.47 6.53
C GLY A 85 15.63 13.12 5.82
N TYR A 86 14.71 12.21 6.11
CA TYR A 86 14.65 10.91 5.46
C TYR A 86 14.24 11.05 3.99
N LEU A 87 13.16 11.77 3.68
CA LEU A 87 12.69 11.95 2.30
C LEU A 87 13.73 12.68 1.44
N ARG A 88 14.41 13.70 1.99
CA ARG A 88 15.48 14.42 1.29
C ARG A 88 16.71 13.53 1.07
N SER A 89 17.26 12.94 2.14
CA SER A 89 18.54 12.21 2.04
C SER A 89 18.44 10.83 1.40
N ARG A 90 17.30 10.13 1.53
CA ARG A 90 17.12 8.75 1.06
C ARG A 90 16.33 8.64 -0.24
N LEU A 91 15.58 9.67 -0.61
CA LEU A 91 14.74 9.68 -1.81
C LEU A 91 15.00 10.89 -2.73
N ASN A 92 15.92 11.79 -2.35
CA ASN A 92 16.28 12.97 -3.12
C ASN A 92 15.08 13.86 -3.50
N LEU A 93 14.08 13.95 -2.62
CA LEU A 93 12.93 14.81 -2.84
C LEU A 93 13.25 16.27 -2.55
N ALA A 94 12.74 17.16 -3.42
CA ALA A 94 12.76 18.59 -3.19
C ALA A 94 11.81 18.98 -2.04
N THR A 95 12.17 20.01 -1.28
CA THR A 95 11.39 20.47 -0.11
C THR A 95 9.91 20.70 -0.40
N PRO A 96 9.50 21.38 -1.50
CA PRO A 96 8.07 21.58 -1.78
C PRO A 96 7.31 20.26 -1.93
N ALA A 97 7.89 19.29 -2.65
CA ALA A 97 7.28 17.97 -2.86
C ALA A 97 7.19 17.15 -1.55
N ILE A 98 8.15 17.32 -0.64
CA ILE A 98 8.10 16.71 0.70
C ILE A 98 6.91 17.23 1.49
N TYR A 99 6.75 18.56 1.55
CA TYR A 99 5.70 19.19 2.34
C TYR A 99 4.32 18.85 1.81
N GLU A 100 4.15 18.90 0.48
CA GLU A 100 2.93 18.47 -0.20
C GLU A 100 2.52 17.05 0.23
N ARG A 101 3.44 16.08 0.15
CA ARG A 101 3.18 14.67 0.47
C ARG A 101 2.83 14.44 1.92
N LEU A 102 3.55 15.09 2.82
CA LEU A 102 3.30 14.94 4.26
C LEU A 102 1.98 15.61 4.68
N SER A 103 1.55 16.66 3.97
CA SER A 103 0.32 17.39 4.27
C SER A 103 -0.96 16.56 4.08
N PHE A 104 -0.97 15.58 3.16
CA PHE A 104 -2.10 14.64 2.98
C PHE A 104 -2.50 13.93 4.26
N PHE A 105 -1.54 13.76 5.18
CA PHE A 105 -1.69 12.95 6.39
C PHE A 105 -1.42 13.74 7.66
N SER A 106 -1.38 15.08 7.56
CA SER A 106 -1.03 15.98 8.67
C SER A 106 0.28 15.61 9.38
N LEU A 107 1.24 15.01 8.65
CA LEU A 107 2.54 14.63 9.20
C LEU A 107 3.45 15.85 9.24
N ALA A 108 3.98 16.19 10.41
CA ALA A 108 4.89 17.32 10.50
C ALA A 108 6.30 16.94 9.99
N PRO A 109 6.92 17.70 9.07
CA PRO A 109 8.23 17.37 8.49
C PRO A 109 9.35 17.17 9.52
N GLN A 110 9.28 17.89 10.64
CA GLN A 110 10.21 17.85 11.76
C GLN A 110 10.04 16.65 12.69
N TRP A 111 8.95 15.88 12.57
CA TRP A 111 8.76 14.68 13.39
C TRP A 111 9.85 13.66 13.10
N LYS A 112 10.30 12.98 14.15
CA LYS A 112 11.33 11.95 14.06
C LYS A 112 10.68 10.61 13.73
N LEU A 113 11.30 9.84 12.83
CA LEU A 113 10.77 8.53 12.44
C LEU A 113 10.58 7.57 13.62
N LYS A 114 11.45 7.65 14.63
CA LYS A 114 11.37 6.78 15.81
C LYS A 114 10.17 7.07 16.72
N ASP A 115 9.62 8.28 16.65
CA ASP A 115 8.56 8.77 17.54
C ASP A 115 7.17 8.65 16.89
N LEU A 116 7.10 8.17 15.64
CA LEU A 116 5.84 7.90 14.96
C LEU A 116 5.13 6.68 15.56
N GLY A 117 3.82 6.79 15.78
CA GLY A 117 2.94 5.65 16.03
C GLY A 117 2.82 4.71 14.82
N TYR A 118 2.27 3.51 15.01
CA TYR A 118 2.20 2.46 13.98
C TYR A 118 1.53 2.94 12.68
N ALA A 119 0.36 3.57 12.75
CA ALA A 119 -0.36 4.07 11.58
C ALA A 119 0.46 5.10 10.79
N HIS A 120 1.07 6.07 11.47
CA HIS A 120 1.95 7.06 10.82
C HIS A 120 3.21 6.41 10.21
N GLN A 121 3.81 5.42 10.86
CA GLN A 121 4.93 4.68 10.27
C GLN A 121 4.54 3.96 8.98
N LYS A 122 3.34 3.36 8.95
CA LYS A 122 2.79 2.67 7.79
C LYS A 122 2.52 3.63 6.63
N ILE A 123 1.82 4.73 6.91
CA ILE A 123 1.58 5.81 5.93
C ILE A 123 2.90 6.32 5.35
N PHE A 124 3.87 6.63 6.21
CA PHE A 124 5.17 7.11 5.76
C PHE A 124 5.91 6.09 4.89
N ALA A 125 5.80 4.80 5.21
CA ALA A 125 6.36 3.73 4.39
C ALA A 125 5.69 3.64 3.00
N ILE A 126 4.37 3.84 2.93
CA ILE A 126 3.62 3.87 1.65
C ILE A 126 4.07 5.07 0.80
N ILE A 127 4.20 6.27 1.38
CA ILE A 127 4.76 7.44 0.69
C ILE A 127 6.13 7.08 0.09
N CYS A 128 7.02 6.50 0.91
CA CYS A 128 8.35 6.08 0.46
C CYS A 128 8.31 5.02 -0.64
N ALA A 129 7.32 4.12 -0.62
CA ALA A 129 7.15 3.09 -1.64
C ALA A 129 6.76 3.72 -2.98
N PHE A 130 5.81 4.65 -3.00
CA PHE A 130 5.44 5.41 -4.20
C PHE A 130 6.59 6.23 -4.76
N GLN A 131 7.50 6.76 -3.94
CA GLN A 131 8.68 7.46 -4.48
C GLN A 131 9.69 6.54 -5.17
N ARG A 132 9.63 5.23 -4.93
CA ARG A 132 10.62 4.25 -5.41
C ARG A 132 10.09 3.25 -6.43
N GLY A 133 8.81 3.29 -6.78
CA GLY A 133 8.17 2.27 -7.62
C GLY A 133 7.06 2.85 -8.49
N SER A 134 6.95 2.31 -9.71
CA SER A 134 5.82 2.56 -10.62
C SER A 134 4.57 1.82 -10.16
N ILE A 135 4.74 0.61 -9.61
CA ILE A 135 3.66 -0.23 -9.08
C ILE A 135 3.92 -0.46 -7.59
N VAL A 136 3.00 0.01 -6.74
CA VAL A 136 3.10 -0.13 -5.28
C VAL A 136 2.04 -1.06 -4.74
N CYS A 137 2.44 -1.94 -3.83
CA CYS A 137 1.52 -2.79 -3.11
C CYS A 137 1.51 -2.48 -1.62
N TYR A 138 0.32 -2.34 -1.03
CA TYR A 138 0.14 -2.03 0.39
C TYR A 138 -1.21 -2.54 0.88
N ASP A 139 -1.48 -2.43 2.19
CA ASP A 139 -2.77 -2.78 2.78
C ASP A 139 -3.31 -1.64 3.64
N TYR A 140 -4.63 -1.59 3.85
CA TYR A 140 -5.31 -0.59 4.67
C TYR A 140 -5.37 -0.99 6.16
N TYR A 141 -5.10 -2.25 6.52
CA TYR A 141 -5.27 -2.76 7.89
C TYR A 141 -4.55 -1.93 8.98
N GLY A 142 -5.27 -1.64 10.07
CA GLY A 142 -4.73 -0.87 11.20
C GLY A 142 -4.62 0.63 10.95
N LEU A 143 -5.27 1.14 9.90
CA LEU A 143 -5.58 2.55 9.73
C LEU A 143 -6.97 2.85 10.29
N ALA A 144 -7.17 4.06 10.79
CA ALA A 144 -8.51 4.55 11.14
C ALA A 144 -9.23 5.03 9.88
N PRO A 145 -10.58 5.04 9.84
CA PRO A 145 -11.34 5.43 8.65
C PRO A 145 -10.93 6.77 8.02
N GLU A 146 -10.62 7.77 8.85
CA GLU A 146 -10.12 9.07 8.37
C GLU A 146 -8.77 8.93 7.64
N SER A 147 -7.85 8.14 8.19
CA SER A 147 -6.55 7.86 7.57
C SER A 147 -6.67 7.05 6.28
N GLU A 148 -7.67 6.17 6.18
CA GLU A 148 -7.94 5.41 4.95
C GLU A 148 -8.46 6.32 3.83
N ALA A 149 -9.32 7.28 4.16
CA ALA A 149 -9.79 8.29 3.21
C ALA A 149 -8.63 9.18 2.72
N GLN A 150 -7.80 9.67 3.65
CA GLN A 150 -6.58 10.41 3.32
C GLN A 150 -5.63 9.60 2.42
N LEU A 151 -5.42 8.32 2.75
CA LEU A 151 -4.58 7.43 1.95
C LEU A 151 -5.15 7.20 0.55
N THR A 152 -6.46 7.02 0.43
CA THR A 152 -7.13 6.86 -0.87
C THR A 152 -6.95 8.11 -1.73
N ASN A 153 -7.12 9.31 -1.16
CA ASN A 153 -6.89 10.57 -1.86
C ASN A 153 -5.43 10.75 -2.30
N TYR A 154 -4.47 10.44 -1.41
CA TYR A 154 -3.05 10.46 -1.74
C TYR A 154 -2.73 9.51 -2.89
N VAL A 155 -3.26 8.28 -2.84
CA VAL A 155 -3.05 7.28 -3.89
C VAL A 155 -3.62 7.76 -5.21
N LYS A 156 -4.84 8.30 -5.24
CA LYS A 156 -5.43 8.87 -6.47
C LYS A 156 -4.57 9.95 -7.09
N ALA A 157 -3.94 10.81 -6.28
CA ALA A 157 -2.98 11.79 -6.76
C ALA A 157 -1.76 11.11 -7.41
N GLU A 158 -1.19 10.09 -6.78
CA GLU A 158 -0.07 9.32 -7.34
C GLU A 158 -0.47 8.53 -8.61
N LEU A 159 -1.71 8.01 -8.68
CA LEU A 159 -2.28 7.39 -9.89
C LEU A 159 -2.40 8.41 -11.04
N GLY A 160 -2.79 9.66 -10.73
CA GLY A 160 -2.80 10.77 -11.70
C GLY A 160 -1.43 11.08 -12.30
N LEU A 161 -0.34 10.75 -11.59
CA LEU A 161 1.04 10.86 -12.07
C LEU A 161 1.51 9.63 -12.88
N GLY A 162 0.61 8.69 -13.19
CA GLY A 162 0.90 7.50 -13.98
C GLY A 162 1.41 6.30 -13.17
N LYS A 163 1.45 6.38 -11.85
CA LYS A 163 1.74 5.23 -10.99
C LYS A 163 0.54 4.31 -10.89
N SER A 164 0.76 3.09 -10.45
CA SER A 164 -0.29 2.10 -10.26
C SER A 164 -0.18 1.45 -8.89
N ALA A 165 -1.29 0.88 -8.42
CA ALA A 165 -1.33 0.26 -7.11
C ALA A 165 -2.09 -1.07 -7.09
N VAL A 166 -1.69 -1.92 -6.16
CA VAL A 166 -2.48 -3.06 -5.70
C VAL A 166 -2.66 -2.89 -4.20
N SER A 167 -3.89 -2.90 -3.71
CA SER A 167 -4.16 -2.72 -2.29
C SER A 167 -5.06 -3.81 -1.75
N PHE A 168 -4.97 -4.02 -0.43
CA PHE A 168 -5.76 -5.00 0.29
C PHE A 168 -6.48 -4.35 1.47
N ASP A 169 -7.71 -4.76 1.68
CA ASP A 169 -8.56 -4.29 2.77
C ASP A 169 -9.51 -5.38 3.26
N ASP A 170 -10.16 -5.16 4.40
CA ASP A 170 -11.15 -6.07 4.97
C ASP A 170 -12.49 -5.95 4.23
N LEU A 171 -13.01 -7.07 3.73
CA LEU A 171 -14.31 -7.11 3.08
C LEU A 171 -15.45 -6.64 4.01
N SER A 172 -15.31 -6.80 5.33
CA SER A 172 -16.31 -6.33 6.30
C SER A 172 -16.39 -4.80 6.42
N TYR A 173 -15.35 -4.08 6.00
CA TYR A 173 -15.32 -2.61 5.97
C TYR A 173 -15.64 -2.04 4.58
N LYS A 174 -15.97 -2.89 3.60
CA LYS A 174 -16.32 -2.44 2.24
C LYS A 174 -17.58 -1.57 2.28
N PRO A 175 -17.52 -0.30 1.83
CA PRO A 175 -18.70 0.55 1.75
C PRO A 175 -19.65 0.03 0.66
N GLU A 176 -20.95 0.33 0.79
CA GLU A 176 -21.96 -0.02 -0.22
C GLU A 176 -21.61 0.51 -1.62
N ASN A 177 -21.06 1.73 -1.66
CA ASN A 177 -20.61 2.41 -2.88
C ASN A 177 -19.12 2.76 -2.76
N PRO A 178 -18.20 1.82 -3.05
CA PRO A 178 -16.77 2.10 -3.00
C PRO A 178 -16.35 3.08 -4.09
N ASP A 179 -15.30 3.86 -3.84
CA ASP A 179 -14.72 4.75 -4.86
C ASP A 179 -14.25 3.92 -6.07
N THR A 180 -14.64 4.35 -7.26
CA THR A 180 -14.35 3.70 -8.55
C THR A 180 -13.48 4.57 -9.46
N GLU A 181 -13.16 5.80 -9.06
CA GLU A 181 -12.32 6.69 -9.87
C GLU A 181 -10.89 6.17 -9.90
N ARG A 182 -10.52 5.54 -11.03
CA ARG A 182 -9.23 4.84 -11.24
C ARG A 182 -9.04 3.62 -10.33
N ILE A 183 -10.09 3.15 -9.67
CA ILE A 183 -10.03 2.05 -8.70
C ILE A 183 -10.97 0.94 -9.15
N THR A 184 -10.40 -0.24 -9.43
CA THR A 184 -11.16 -1.47 -9.59
C THR A 184 -11.26 -2.18 -8.25
N ASN A 185 -12.47 -2.36 -7.75
CA ASN A 185 -12.74 -3.03 -6.47
C ASN A 185 -13.12 -4.48 -6.71
N LEU A 186 -12.41 -5.41 -6.08
CA LEU A 186 -12.59 -6.85 -6.26
C LEU A 186 -12.73 -7.54 -4.91
N ASP A 187 -13.72 -8.41 -4.79
CA ASP A 187 -13.91 -9.24 -3.60
C ASP A 187 -13.05 -10.50 -3.72
N ILE A 188 -12.34 -10.84 -2.65
CA ILE A 188 -11.70 -12.14 -2.47
C ILE A 188 -12.46 -12.86 -1.37
N ARG A 189 -13.03 -14.01 -1.72
CA ARG A 189 -13.86 -14.79 -0.80
C ARG A 189 -13.25 -16.15 -0.55
N GLN A 190 -13.57 -16.70 0.62
CA GLN A 190 -13.23 -18.07 0.93
C GLN A 190 -14.06 -19.01 0.07
N ARG A 191 -13.39 -20.01 -0.50
CA ARG A 191 -14.05 -21.12 -1.17
C ARG A 191 -14.60 -22.06 -0.11
N ARG A 192 -15.93 -22.13 -0.02
CA ARG A 192 -16.66 -23.06 0.85
C ARG A 192 -16.83 -24.42 0.19
#